data_AF-A0A1A2SXR6-F1
#
_entry.id   AF-A0A1A2SXR6-F1
#
_cell.length_a   1.000
_cell.length_b   1.000
_cell.length_c   1.000
_cell.angle_alpha   90.00
_cell.angle_beta   90.00
_cell.angle_gamma   90.00
#
_symmetry.space_group_name_H-M   'P 1'
#
loop_
_entity.id
_entity.type
_entity.pdbx_description
1 polymer ?
#
loop_
_entity_poly.entity_id
_entity_poly.type
_entity_poly.pdbx_seq_one_letter_code
_entity_poly.pdbx_strand_id
1 'polypeptide(L)'
;MPKTTKGGAAKKGELPSTLRRSNAKAQRTFAKTHDAAADEYGSEERAHRVAYAAVKHSFEKVGDHWEPKDEKGPSDERAERGGLRPVGESAEGVDANASKKHLLDVARRLDIAGRSTMNKSELVDAIKKHNRRVRGR
;
A
#
# COMPACT_ATOMS: atom_id res chain seq x y z
N MET A 1 10.58 16.68 -5.82
CA MET A 1 9.65 17.75 -5.36
C MET A 1 9.09 17.41 -3.98
N PRO A 2 8.97 18.37 -3.04
CA PRO A 2 8.44 18.09 -1.70
C PRO A 2 6.95 17.74 -1.75
N LYS A 3 6.61 16.63 -1.11
CA LYS A 3 5.27 16.04 -1.02
C LYS A 3 4.43 16.65 0.09
N THR A 4 5.04 17.42 1.00
CA THR A 4 4.35 18.20 2.03
C THR A 4 4.31 19.71 1.72
N THR A 5 3.32 20.37 2.30
CA THR A 5 3.18 21.83 2.37
C THR A 5 4.07 22.38 3.49
N LYS A 6 4.27 23.71 3.52
CA LYS A 6 4.99 24.38 4.63
C LYS A 6 4.40 24.04 6.01
N GLY A 7 3.09 23.78 6.10
CA GLY A 7 2.41 23.36 7.34
C GLY A 7 2.44 21.85 7.60
N GLY A 8 3.22 21.06 6.85
CA GLY A 8 3.34 19.61 7.04
C GLY A 8 2.14 18.77 6.57
N ALA A 9 1.15 19.38 5.91
CA ALA A 9 0.05 18.66 5.26
C ALA A 9 0.50 18.09 3.91
N ALA A 10 -0.06 16.95 3.50
CA ALA A 10 0.27 16.33 2.21
C ALA A 10 -0.28 17.16 1.04
N LYS A 11 0.55 17.40 0.02
CA LYS A 11 0.15 18.07 -1.23
C LYS A 11 -0.51 17.07 -2.15
N LYS A 12 -1.84 17.09 -2.26
CA LYS A 12 -2.59 16.12 -3.09
C LYS A 12 -2.11 16.05 -4.55
N GLY A 13 -1.72 17.17 -5.17
CA GLY A 13 -1.20 17.17 -6.56
C GLY A 13 0.12 16.43 -6.73
N GLU A 14 0.89 16.25 -5.66
CA GLU A 14 2.20 15.62 -5.67
C GLU A 14 2.16 14.12 -5.33
N LEU A 15 0.99 13.62 -4.92
CA LEU A 15 0.80 12.24 -4.50
C LEU A 15 0.44 11.33 -5.68
N PRO A 16 0.90 10.06 -5.65
CA PRO A 16 0.41 9.03 -6.55
C PRO A 16 -1.13 8.93 -6.52
N SER A 17 -1.75 8.62 -7.66
CA SER A 17 -3.22 8.61 -7.82
C SER A 17 -3.96 7.80 -6.76
N THR A 18 -3.42 6.64 -6.38
CA THR A 18 -4.03 5.80 -5.35
C THR A 18 -3.99 6.45 -3.97
N LEU A 19 -2.89 7.13 -3.63
CA LEU A 19 -2.75 7.86 -2.37
C LEU A 19 -3.63 9.11 -2.33
N ARG A 20 -3.84 9.78 -3.47
CA ARG A 20 -4.78 10.93 -3.56
C ARG A 20 -6.20 10.57 -3.14
N ARG A 21 -6.61 9.32 -3.43
CA ARG A 21 -7.94 8.78 -3.08
C ARG A 21 -7.99 8.15 -1.68
N SER A 22 -6.84 7.84 -1.09
CA SER A 22 -6.74 7.33 0.28
C SER A 22 -7.13 8.37 1.32
N ASN A 23 -7.35 7.90 2.55
CA ASN A 23 -7.57 8.78 3.70
C ASN A 23 -6.38 9.72 3.99
N ALA A 24 -6.62 10.77 4.77
CA ALA A 24 -5.61 11.79 5.09
C ALA A 24 -4.39 11.23 5.84
N LYS A 25 -4.55 10.13 6.60
CA LYS A 25 -3.44 9.51 7.34
C LYS A 25 -2.47 8.82 6.37
N ALA A 26 -2.98 8.03 5.42
CA ALA A 26 -2.16 7.39 4.38
C ALA A 26 -1.41 8.43 3.52
N GLN A 27 -2.11 9.51 3.13
CA GLN A 27 -1.51 10.64 2.41
C GLN A 27 -0.33 11.26 3.17
N ARG A 28 -0.53 11.55 4.46
CA ARG A 28 0.52 12.14 5.31
C ARG A 28 1.66 11.16 5.57
N THR A 29 1.38 9.88 5.79
CA THR A 29 2.40 8.85 5.96
C THR A 29 3.31 8.82 4.74
N PHE A 30 2.75 8.75 3.53
CA PHE A 30 3.57 8.79 2.33
C PHE A 30 4.36 10.10 2.20
N ALA A 31 3.67 11.24 2.29
CA ALA A 31 4.29 12.54 2.03
C ALA A 31 5.44 12.85 3.00
N LYS A 32 5.23 12.65 4.31
CA LYS A 32 6.24 12.92 5.33
C LYS A 32 7.41 11.96 5.24
N THR A 33 7.15 10.67 5.02
CA THR A 33 8.23 9.69 4.87
C THR A 33 9.02 9.92 3.59
N HIS A 34 8.36 10.32 2.50
CA HIS A 34 9.04 10.67 1.25
C HIS A 34 9.97 11.85 1.46
N ASP A 35 9.47 12.96 1.99
CA ASP A 35 10.29 14.18 2.20
C ASP A 35 11.47 13.89 3.13
N ALA A 36 11.23 13.23 4.26
CA ALA A 36 12.31 12.87 5.19
C ALA A 36 13.37 11.95 4.55
N ALA A 37 12.95 10.98 3.73
CA ALA A 37 13.89 10.09 3.03
C ALA A 37 14.60 10.78 1.87
N ALA A 38 13.98 11.77 1.23
CA ALA A 38 14.60 12.58 0.20
C ALA A 38 15.68 13.49 0.81
N ASP A 39 15.39 14.08 1.97
CA ASP A 39 16.35 14.89 2.74
C ASP A 39 17.54 14.04 3.22
N GLU A 40 17.27 12.85 3.75
CA GLU A 40 18.29 11.93 4.26
C GLU A 40 19.19 11.35 3.16
N TYR A 41 18.59 10.89 2.05
CA TYR A 41 19.30 10.11 1.05
C TYR A 41 19.64 10.84 -0.24
N GLY A 42 19.09 12.04 -0.46
CA GLY A 42 19.26 12.80 -1.71
C GLY A 42 18.74 12.07 -2.97
N SER A 43 17.93 11.01 -2.80
CA SER A 43 17.49 10.14 -3.89
C SER A 43 15.97 10.01 -3.89
N GLU A 44 15.34 10.54 -4.94
CA GLU A 44 13.88 10.49 -5.10
C GLU A 44 13.36 9.05 -5.21
N GLU A 45 14.06 8.18 -5.95
CA GLU A 45 13.69 6.77 -6.09
C GLU A 45 13.74 6.03 -4.73
N ARG A 46 14.78 6.28 -3.92
CA ARG A 46 14.88 5.71 -2.58
C ARG A 46 13.79 6.26 -1.66
N ALA A 47 13.53 7.57 -1.73
CA ALA A 47 12.44 8.20 -0.98
C ALA A 47 11.07 7.59 -1.30
N HIS A 48 10.78 7.32 -2.58
CA HIS A 48 9.57 6.61 -2.99
C HIS A 48 9.47 5.21 -2.40
N ARG A 49 10.55 4.44 -2.41
CA ARG A 49 10.57 3.08 -1.83
C ARG A 49 10.29 3.11 -0.33
N VAL A 50 10.96 3.99 0.42
CA VAL A 50 10.77 4.14 1.88
C VAL A 50 9.34 4.60 2.18
N ALA A 51 8.83 5.58 1.44
CA ALA A 51 7.47 6.07 1.62
C ALA A 51 6.42 4.98 1.40
N TYR A 52 6.56 4.16 0.35
CA TYR A 52 5.66 3.03 0.14
C TYR A 52 5.82 1.93 1.18
N ALA A 53 7.02 1.66 1.68
CA ALA A 53 7.23 0.71 2.78
C ALA A 53 6.48 1.16 4.04
N ALA A 54 6.57 2.45 4.40
CA ALA A 54 5.84 3.02 5.54
C ALA A 54 4.32 2.95 5.36
N VAL A 55 3.82 3.19 4.13
CA VAL A 55 2.39 3.01 3.83
C VAL A 55 1.99 1.54 4.00
N LYS A 56 2.69 0.59 3.38
CA LYS A 56 2.37 -0.85 3.47
C LYS A 56 2.45 -1.42 4.89
N HIS A 57 3.21 -0.78 5.77
CA HIS A 57 3.34 -1.20 7.16
C HIS A 57 2.08 -0.92 8.00
N SER A 58 1.27 0.07 7.62
CA SER A 58 0.06 0.46 8.38
C SER A 58 -1.22 0.50 7.56
N PHE A 59 -1.09 0.35 6.24
CA PHE A 59 -2.19 0.41 5.30
C PHE A 59 -2.04 -0.72 4.29
N GLU A 60 -3.16 -1.16 3.76
CA GLU A 60 -3.22 -2.07 2.63
C GLU A 60 -3.97 -1.42 1.47
N LYS A 61 -3.70 -1.92 0.27
CA LYS A 61 -4.32 -1.42 -0.94
C LYS A 61 -5.62 -2.18 -1.18
N VAL A 62 -6.74 -1.45 -1.18
CA VAL A 62 -8.07 -1.98 -1.47
C VAL A 62 -8.62 -1.22 -2.66
N GLY A 63 -8.72 -1.92 -3.80
CA GLY A 63 -9.11 -1.32 -5.06
C GLY A 63 -8.15 -0.22 -5.50
N ASP A 64 -8.66 1.01 -5.51
CA ASP A 64 -8.02 2.19 -6.07
C ASP A 64 -7.41 3.13 -5.02
N HIS A 65 -7.45 2.76 -3.75
CA HIS A 65 -6.93 3.55 -2.62
C HIS A 65 -6.28 2.66 -1.54
N TRP A 66 -5.80 3.28 -0.47
CA TRP A 66 -5.20 2.63 0.69
C TRP A 66 -6.07 2.79 1.93
N GLU A 67 -6.35 1.68 2.59
CA GLU A 67 -7.15 1.58 3.81
C GLU A 67 -6.26 1.19 5.00
N PRO A 68 -6.57 1.63 6.23
CA PRO A 68 -5.82 1.20 7.41
C PRO A 68 -5.93 -0.31 7.60
N LYS A 69 -4.83 -0.95 7.96
CA LYS A 69 -4.87 -2.34 8.44
C LYS A 69 -5.43 -2.39 9.85
N ASP A 70 -5.99 -3.54 10.21
CA ASP A 70 -6.36 -3.86 11.59
C ASP A 70 -5.10 -3.92 12.48
N GLU A 71 -4.04 -4.56 11.98
CA GLU A 71 -2.76 -4.68 12.67
C GLU A 71 -1.62 -4.12 11.81
N LYS A 72 -0.67 -3.44 12.46
CA LYS A 72 0.53 -2.94 11.78
C LYS A 72 1.53 -4.06 11.60
N GLY A 73 2.16 -4.09 10.45
CA GLY A 73 3.19 -5.08 10.16
C GLY A 73 3.49 -5.20 8.67
N PRO A 74 4.49 -6.02 8.31
CA PRO A 74 4.82 -6.30 6.93
C PRO A 74 3.62 -6.89 6.19
N SER A 75 3.39 -6.44 4.95
CA SER A 75 2.24 -6.86 4.14
C SER A 75 2.43 -8.19 3.42
N ASP A 76 3.68 -8.55 3.14
CA ASP A 76 4.04 -9.71 2.33
C ASP A 76 5.47 -10.17 2.69
N GLU A 77 5.87 -11.32 2.19
CA GLU A 77 7.20 -11.91 2.42
C GLU A 77 8.34 -10.93 2.06
N ARG A 78 8.18 -10.19 0.96
CA ARG A 78 9.17 -9.18 0.55
C ARG A 78 9.30 -8.07 1.59
N ALA A 79 8.19 -7.61 2.17
CA ALA A 79 8.18 -6.61 3.23
C ALA A 79 8.77 -7.16 4.55
N GLU A 80 8.57 -8.44 4.85
CA GLU A 80 9.16 -9.11 6.02
C GLU A 80 10.69 -9.19 5.92
N ARG A 81 11.21 -9.53 4.74
CA ARG A 81 12.66 -9.63 4.52
C ARG A 81 13.34 -8.27 4.61
N GLY A 82 12.71 -7.23 4.08
CA GLY A 82 13.24 -5.85 4.11
C GLY A 82 14.59 -5.69 3.40
N GLY A 83 15.24 -4.54 3.64
CA GLY A 83 16.55 -4.21 3.07
C GLY A 83 16.51 -3.63 1.65
N LEU A 84 17.70 -3.39 1.07
CA LEU A 84 17.85 -2.73 -0.24
C LEU A 84 17.48 -3.61 -1.43
N ARG A 85 17.59 -4.94 -1.26
CA ARG A 85 17.29 -5.95 -2.29
C ARG A 85 16.47 -7.08 -1.67
N PRO A 86 15.23 -6.79 -1.25
CA PRO A 86 14.40 -7.79 -0.59
C PRO A 86 14.03 -8.91 -1.56
N VAL A 87 14.27 -10.14 -1.15
CA VAL A 87 13.84 -11.35 -1.86
C VAL A 87 12.41 -11.73 -1.45
N GLY A 88 11.78 -12.62 -2.22
CA GLY A 88 10.42 -13.09 -1.95
C GLY A 88 9.33 -12.42 -2.78
N GLU A 89 8.14 -13.00 -2.70
CA GLU A 89 6.97 -12.55 -3.45
C GLU A 89 6.40 -11.26 -2.85
N SER A 90 5.90 -10.38 -3.72
CA SER A 90 5.16 -9.19 -3.28
C SER A 90 3.69 -9.32 -3.63
N ALA A 91 2.85 -8.94 -2.67
CA ALA A 91 1.41 -8.82 -2.81
C ALA A 91 0.99 -7.42 -3.32
N GLU A 92 1.95 -6.58 -3.74
CA GLU A 92 1.72 -5.26 -4.34
C GLU A 92 0.87 -4.30 -3.49
N GLY A 93 0.97 -4.44 -2.17
CA GLY A 93 0.26 -3.63 -1.20
C GLY A 93 -1.01 -4.27 -0.64
N VAL A 94 -1.42 -5.44 -1.12
CA VAL A 94 -2.40 -6.29 -0.41
C VAL A 94 -1.75 -6.83 0.86
N ASP A 95 -2.51 -6.94 1.95
CA ASP A 95 -2.02 -7.56 3.18
C ASP A 95 -2.12 -9.09 3.12
N ALA A 96 -1.13 -9.74 2.52
CA ALA A 96 -1.07 -11.20 2.42
C ALA A 96 -0.97 -11.88 3.79
N ASN A 97 -0.53 -11.16 4.82
CA ASN A 97 -0.44 -11.66 6.18
C ASN A 97 -1.78 -11.64 6.93
N ALA A 98 -2.78 -10.91 6.43
CA ALA A 98 -4.09 -10.83 7.07
C ALA A 98 -4.82 -12.18 7.16
N SER A 99 -5.82 -12.27 8.03
CA SER A 99 -6.63 -13.49 8.16
C SER A 99 -7.41 -13.79 6.86
N LYS A 100 -7.72 -15.07 6.61
CA LYS A 100 -8.57 -15.44 5.46
C LYS A 100 -9.93 -14.73 5.51
N LYS A 101 -10.49 -14.55 6.70
CA LYS A 101 -11.75 -13.83 6.92
C LYS A 101 -11.65 -12.39 6.43
N HIS A 102 -10.59 -11.68 6.83
CA HIS A 102 -10.35 -10.31 6.38
C HIS A 102 -10.23 -10.21 4.87
N LEU A 103 -9.41 -11.07 4.26
CA LEU A 103 -9.24 -11.10 2.80
C LEU A 103 -10.54 -11.41 2.06
N LEU A 104 -11.38 -12.30 2.62
CA LEU A 104 -12.70 -12.58 2.07
C LEU A 104 -13.62 -11.35 2.14
N ASP A 105 -13.55 -10.58 3.24
CA ASP A 105 -14.33 -9.36 3.43
C ASP A 105 -13.87 -8.25 2.47
N VAL A 106 -12.55 -8.07 2.28
CA VAL A 106 -11.99 -7.20 1.24
C VAL A 106 -12.46 -7.62 -0.15
N ALA A 107 -12.35 -8.91 -0.49
CA ALA A 107 -12.79 -9.44 -1.77
C ALA A 107 -14.30 -9.26 -1.99
N ARG A 108 -15.10 -9.30 -0.92
CA ARG A 108 -16.54 -9.00 -0.97
C ARG A 108 -16.79 -7.53 -1.28
N ARG A 109 -16.09 -6.60 -0.63
CA ARG A 109 -16.21 -5.15 -0.89
C ARG A 109 -15.78 -4.77 -2.30
N LEU A 110 -14.84 -5.52 -2.88
CA LEU A 110 -14.37 -5.37 -4.26
C LEU A 110 -15.21 -6.14 -5.29
N ASP A 111 -16.31 -6.78 -4.86
CA ASP A 111 -17.19 -7.60 -5.70
C ASP A 111 -16.45 -8.62 -6.58
N ILE A 112 -15.51 -9.35 -5.97
CA ILE A 112 -14.76 -10.42 -6.65
C ILE A 112 -15.64 -11.67 -6.72
N ALA A 113 -15.92 -12.13 -7.94
CA ALA A 113 -16.65 -13.36 -8.20
C ALA A 113 -15.85 -14.60 -7.75
N GLY A 114 -16.54 -15.62 -7.24
CA GLY A 114 -15.91 -16.85 -6.76
C GLY A 114 -15.15 -16.75 -5.42
N ARG A 115 -15.11 -15.56 -4.79
CA ARG A 115 -14.37 -15.31 -3.53
C ARG A 115 -14.66 -16.31 -2.40
N SER A 116 -15.89 -16.85 -2.32
CA SER A 116 -16.30 -17.74 -1.22
C SER A 116 -15.65 -19.12 -1.28
N THR A 117 -15.22 -19.58 -2.46
CA THR A 117 -14.55 -20.88 -2.63
C THR A 117 -13.03 -20.74 -2.56
N MET A 118 -12.50 -19.53 -2.62
CA MET A 118 -11.06 -19.27 -2.64
C MET A 118 -10.40 -19.57 -1.28
N ASN A 119 -9.19 -20.10 -1.33
CA ASN A 119 -8.28 -20.17 -0.20
C ASN A 119 -7.57 -18.81 0.02
N LYS A 120 -6.68 -18.74 1.02
CA LYS A 120 -6.04 -17.46 1.41
C LYS A 120 -5.17 -16.88 0.28
N SER A 121 -4.33 -17.69 -0.36
CA SER A 121 -3.45 -17.21 -1.43
C SER A 121 -4.24 -16.80 -2.67
N GLU A 122 -5.27 -17.57 -3.03
CA GLU A 122 -6.19 -17.22 -4.13
C GLU A 122 -6.90 -15.88 -3.90
N LEU A 123 -7.33 -15.59 -2.68
CA LEU A 123 -7.92 -14.29 -2.32
C LEU A 123 -6.91 -13.15 -2.49
N VAL A 124 -5.67 -13.33 -2.01
CA VAL A 124 -4.60 -12.33 -2.17
C VAL A 124 -4.36 -12.04 -3.66
N ASP A 125 -4.24 -13.07 -4.48
CA ASP A 125 -4.00 -12.90 -5.91
C ASP A 125 -5.19 -12.29 -6.65
N ALA A 126 -6.42 -12.66 -6.28
CA ALA A 126 -7.63 -12.08 -6.86
C ALA A 126 -7.73 -10.58 -6.52
N ILE A 127 -7.46 -10.19 -5.27
CA ILE A 127 -7.43 -8.78 -4.85
C ILE A 127 -6.29 -8.05 -5.57
N LYS A 128 -5.09 -8.62 -5.64
CA LYS A 128 -3.94 -8.07 -6.36
C LYS A 128 -4.30 -7.79 -7.83
N LYS A 129 -4.94 -8.76 -8.50
CA LYS A 129 -5.40 -8.63 -9.89
C LYS A 129 -6.45 -7.53 -10.03
N HIS A 130 -7.43 -7.46 -9.12
CA HIS A 130 -8.44 -6.40 -9.11
C HIS A 130 -7.78 -5.02 -8.95
N ASN A 131 -6.88 -4.87 -7.99
CA ASN A 131 -6.15 -3.63 -7.68
C ASN A 131 -5.30 -3.12 -8.86
N ARG A 132 -4.71 -4.02 -9.65
CA ARG A 132 -4.00 -3.65 -10.89
C ARG A 132 -4.95 -3.09 -11.94
N ARG A 133 -6.11 -3.73 -12.13
CA ARG A 133 -7.14 -3.33 -13.10
C ARG A 133 -7.70 -1.94 -12.83
N VAL A 134 -8.00 -1.62 -11.56
CA VAL A 134 -8.57 -0.31 -11.20
C VAL A 134 -7.52 0.79 -11.06
N ARG A 135 -6.23 0.46 -10.91
CA ARG A 135 -5.15 1.47 -10.90
C ARG A 135 -5.01 2.18 -12.25
N GLY A 136 -5.31 1.49 -13.35
CA GLY A 136 -5.22 2.02 -14.72
C GLY A 136 -6.48 2.73 -15.21
N ARG A 137 -7.48 2.91 -14.34
CA ARG A 137 -8.70 3.69 -14.58
C ARG A 137 -8.66 4.97 -13.75
#